data_AF-A0A0M8W4F9-F1
#
_entry.id   AF-A0A0M8W4F9-F1
#
_cell.length_a   1.000
_cell.length_b   1.000
_cell.length_c   1.000
_cell.angle_alpha   90.00
_cell.angle_beta   90.00
_cell.angle_gamma   90.00
#
_symmetry.space_group_name_H-M   'P 1'
#
loop_
_entity.id
_entity.type
_entity.pdbx_description
1 polymer ?
#
loop_
_entity_poly.entity_id
_entity_poly.type
_entity_poly.pdbx_seq_one_letter_code
_entity_poly.pdbx_strand_id
1 'polypeptide(L)' 'MLFPAWFENVLGPAAPPGRADDWLYTATDVVLYRLLHGVDSPADALGPAPREQGHRRTLHERLVVECAEYRKA' A
#
# COMPACT_ATOMS: atom_id res chain seq x y z
N MET A 1 14.32 10.42 8.11
CA MET A 1 13.12 9.55 8.03
C MET A 1 13.58 8.11 8.00
N LEU A 2 12.88 7.21 8.69
CA LEU A 2 13.20 5.78 8.73
C LEU A 2 12.66 5.02 7.51
N PHE A 3 11.63 5.54 6.85
CA PHE A 3 11.00 4.91 5.69
C PHE A 3 10.96 5.81 4.45
N PRO A 4 10.80 5.23 3.24
CA PRO A 4 10.55 5.99 2.02
C PRO A 4 9.23 6.77 2.09
N ALA A 5 9.18 7.94 1.43
CA ALA A 5 8.02 8.83 1.46
C ALA A 5 6.71 8.15 0.98
N TRP A 6 6.76 7.33 -0.07
CA TRP A 6 5.58 6.59 -0.55
C TRP A 6 4.96 5.68 0.52
N PHE A 7 5.77 5.15 1.45
CA PHE A 7 5.32 4.22 2.49
C PHE A 7 4.52 4.97 3.56
N GLU A 8 5.11 6.03 4.11
CA GLU A 8 4.43 6.88 5.10
C GLU A 8 3.17 7.54 4.50
N ASN A 9 3.24 7.96 3.23
CA ASN A 9 2.08 8.53 2.54
C ASN A 9 0.95 7.53 2.42
N VAL A 10 1.22 6.25 2.12
CA VAL A 10 0.16 5.26 1.84
C VAL A 10 -0.41 4.63 3.11
N LEU A 11 0.44 4.28 4.09
CA LEU A 11 0.05 3.51 5.29
C LEU A 11 0.01 4.33 6.58
N GLY A 12 0.49 5.57 6.54
CA GLY A 12 0.72 6.38 7.74
C GLY A 12 2.06 6.06 8.41
N PRO A 13 2.43 6.83 9.44
CA PRO A 13 3.75 6.73 10.08
C PRO A 13 3.89 5.53 11.03
N ALA A 14 2.78 4.90 11.45
CA ALA A 14 2.76 3.76 12.37
C ALA A 14 1.44 2.98 12.28
N ALA A 15 1.44 1.76 12.78
CA ALA A 15 0.23 0.94 12.87
C ALA A 15 -0.78 1.49 13.90
N PRO A 16 -2.09 1.44 13.63
CA PRO A 16 -3.10 1.85 14.61
C PRO A 16 -3.15 0.93 15.84
N PRO A 17 -3.57 1.44 17.01
CA PRO A 17 -3.74 0.64 18.22
C PRO A 17 -4.66 -0.56 17.97
N GLY A 18 -4.20 -1.75 18.34
CA GLY A 18 -4.97 -2.99 18.21
C GLY A 18 -5.08 -3.56 16.78
N ARG A 19 -4.42 -2.95 15.78
CA ARG A 19 -4.41 -3.42 14.37
C ARG A 19 -3.00 -3.61 13.80
N ALA A 20 -2.02 -3.91 14.66
CA ALA A 20 -0.61 -4.01 14.26
C ALA A 20 -0.35 -5.10 13.22
N ASP A 21 -0.95 -6.29 13.40
CA ASP A 21 -0.76 -7.42 12.49
C ASP A 21 -1.39 -7.13 11.12
N ASP A 22 -2.65 -6.67 11.08
CA ASP A 22 -3.34 -6.33 9.83
C ASP A 22 -2.61 -5.22 9.06
N TRP A 23 -2.10 -4.21 9.77
CA TRP A 23 -1.30 -3.15 9.18
C TRP A 23 0.00 -3.70 8.58
N LEU A 24 0.68 -4.61 9.28
CA LEU A 24 1.91 -5.24 8.80
C LEU A 24 1.67 -6.13 7.57
N TYR A 25 0.55 -6.85 7.53
CA TYR A 25 0.15 -7.64 6.36
C TYR A 25 -0.10 -6.74 5.15
N THR A 26 -0.89 -5.66 5.29
CA THR A 26 -1.09 -4.70 4.20
C THR A 26 0.22 -4.04 3.78
N ALA A 27 1.10 -3.69 4.73
CA ALA A 27 2.42 -3.13 4.43
C ALA A 27 3.28 -4.08 3.58
N THR A 28 3.28 -5.36 3.92
CA THR A 28 3.98 -6.41 3.18
C THR A 28 3.40 -6.55 1.77
N ASP A 29 2.08 -6.56 1.63
CA ASP A 29 1.42 -6.66 0.33
C ASP A 29 1.71 -5.45 -0.57
N VAL A 30 1.79 -4.24 -0.02
CA VAL A 30 2.22 -3.05 -0.78
C VAL A 30 3.65 -3.20 -1.29
N VAL A 31 4.58 -3.66 -0.45
CA VAL A 31 5.97 -3.90 -0.88
C VAL A 31 6.04 -4.96 -1.98
N LEU A 32 5.32 -6.07 -1.83
CA LEU A 32 5.26 -7.14 -2.84
C LEU A 32 4.61 -6.65 -4.14
N TYR A 33 3.53 -5.87 -4.05
CA TYR A 33 2.87 -5.26 -5.22
C TYR A 33 3.86 -4.42 -6.04
N ARG A 34 4.65 -3.58 -5.36
CA ARG A 34 5.67 -2.75 -6.03
C ARG A 34 6.70 -3.59 -6.76
N LEU A 35 7.22 -4.63 -6.10
CA LEU A 35 8.23 -5.53 -6.68
C LEU A 35 7.68 -6.31 -7.87
N LEU A 36 6.46 -6.86 -7.76
CA LEU A 36 5.83 -7.68 -8.80
C LEU A 36 5.38 -6.86 -10.03
N HIS A 37 5.16 -5.56 -9.86
CA HIS A 37 4.60 -4.71 -10.91
C HIS A 37 5.48 -3.53 -11.33
N GLY A 38 6.73 -3.48 -10.84
CA GLY A 38 7.71 -2.45 -11.21
C GLY A 38 7.25 -1.03 -10.87
N VAL A 39 6.68 -0.85 -9.67
CA VAL A 39 6.25 0.47 -9.21
C VAL A 39 7.44 1.18 -8.57
N ASP A 40 8.09 2.03 -9.35
CA ASP A 40 9.35 2.68 -8.96
C ASP A 40 9.14 4.12 -8.44
N SER A 41 7.89 4.60 -8.45
CA SER A 41 7.57 5.97 -8.03
C SER A 41 8.02 6.22 -6.59
N PRO A 42 8.74 7.32 -6.32
CA PRO A 42 9.19 7.67 -4.97
C PRO A 42 8.06 8.22 -4.09
N ALA A 43 6.94 8.65 -4.69
CA ALA A 43 5.82 9.28 -3.99
C ALA A 43 4.54 8.43 -3.98
N ASP A 44 4.36 7.56 -4.98
CA ASP A 44 3.18 6.72 -5.13
C ASP A 44 3.53 5.26 -4.87
N ALA A 45 2.82 4.66 -3.92
CA ALA A 45 3.03 3.29 -3.50
C ALA A 45 2.52 2.26 -4.51
N LEU A 46 1.39 2.53 -5.17
CA LEU A 46 0.67 1.55 -6.01
C LEU A 46 0.72 1.90 -7.50
N GLY A 47 1.19 3.11 -7.84
CA GLY A 47 1.26 3.58 -9.21
C GLY A 47 -0.12 3.79 -9.83
N PRO A 48 -0.21 3.94 -11.16
CA PRO A 48 -1.49 4.12 -11.82
C PRO A 48 -2.37 2.86 -11.71
N ALA A 49 -3.67 3.08 -11.56
CA ALA A 49 -4.66 2.00 -11.58
C ALA A 49 -4.52 1.16 -12.86
N PRO A 50 -4.47 -0.18 -12.75
CA PRO A 50 -4.41 -1.06 -13.92
C PRO A 50 -5.63 -0.87 -14.82
N ARG A 51 -5.41 -0.72 -16.13
CA ARG A 51 -6.49 -0.60 -17.12
C ARG A 51 -7.18 -1.93 -17.40
N GLU A 52 -6.40 -3.00 -17.40
CA GLU A 52 -6.89 -4.35 -17.67
C GLU A 52 -7.65 -4.92 -16.47
N GLN A 53 -8.64 -5.75 -16.75
CA GLN A 53 -9.30 -6.55 -15.73
C GLN A 53 -8.40 -7.71 -15.31
N GLY A 54 -8.61 -8.23 -14.09
CA GLY A 54 -7.91 -9.40 -13.58
C GLY A 54 -7.22 -9.15 -12.26
N HIS A 55 -6.32 -10.07 -11.89
CA HIS A 55 -5.78 -10.16 -10.54
C HIS A 55 -5.09 -8.89 -10.06
N ARG A 56 -4.25 -8.27 -10.90
CA ARG A 56 -3.54 -7.02 -10.54
C ARG A 56 -4.51 -5.90 -10.19
N ARG A 57 -5.64 -5.78 -10.90
CA ARG A 57 -6.65 -4.75 -10.65
C ARG A 57 -7.39 -5.00 -9.35
N THR A 58 -7.85 -6.23 -9.11
CA THR A 58 -8.50 -6.60 -7.84
C THR A 58 -7.57 -6.35 -6.65
N LEU A 59 -6.30 -6.72 -6.77
CA LEU A 59 -5.29 -6.46 -5.73
C LEU A 59 -5.06 -4.96 -5.51
N HIS A 60 -4.92 -4.19 -6.60
CA HIS A 60 -4.77 -2.74 -6.52
C HIS A 60 -5.95 -2.08 -5.79
N GLU A 61 -7.19 -2.42 -6.18
CA GLU A 61 -8.40 -1.88 -5.56
C GLU A 61 -8.50 -2.25 -4.07
N ARG A 62 -8.16 -3.49 -3.69
CA ARG A 62 -8.11 -3.92 -2.28
C ARG A 62 -7.10 -3.09 -1.47
N LEU A 63 -5.87 -2.96 -1.98
CA LEU A 63 -4.80 -2.21 -1.29
C LEU A 63 -5.13 -0.73 -1.14
N VAL A 64 -5.79 -0.12 -2.13
CA VAL A 64 -6.27 1.27 -2.02
C VAL A 64 -7.21 1.43 -0.83
N VAL A 65 -8.14 0.50 -0.64
CA VAL A 65 -9.11 0.56 0.47
C VAL A 65 -8.41 0.32 1.81
N GLU A 66 -7.64 -0.76 1.95
CA GLU A 66 -6.96 -1.10 3.20
C GLU A 66 -6.02 0.02 3.65
N CYS A 67 -5.21 0.56 2.74
CA CYS A 67 -4.30 1.66 3.06
C CYS A 67 -5.04 2.93 3.49
N ALA A 68 -6.17 3.25 2.84
CA ALA A 68 -6.97 4.40 3.22
C ALA A 68 -7.56 4.29 4.63
N GLU A 69 -7.85 3.08 5.10
CA GLU A 69 -8.34 2.85 6.46
C GLU A 69 -7.28 3.10 7.53
N TYR A 70 -6.01 2.84 7.23
CA TYR A 70 -4.91 3.12 8.17
C TYR A 70 -4.49 4.58 8.18
N ARG A 71 -4.58 5.30 7.05
CA ARG A 71 -4.27 6.74 7.00
C ARG A 71 -5.22 7.61 7.85
N LYS A 72 -6.46 7.14 8.06
CA LYS A 72 -7.48 7.88 8.84
C LYS A 72 -7.41 7.65 10.35
N ALA A 73 -6.68 6.63 10.78
CA ALA A 73 -6.59 6.20 12.17
C ALA A 73 -5.48 6.94 12.92
#